data_AF-A0A1F9VB74-F1
#
_entry.id   AF-A0A1F9VB74-F1
#
_cell.length_a   1.000
_cell.length_b   1.000
_cell.length_c   1.000
_cell.angle_alpha   90.00
_cell.angle_beta   90.00
_cell.angle_gamma   90.00
#
_symmetry.space_group_name_H-M   'P 1'
#
loop_
_entity.id
_entity.type
_entity.pdbx_description
1 polymer ?
#
loop_
_entity_poly.entity_id
_entity_poly.type
_entity_poly.pdbx_seq_one_letter_code
_entity_poly.pdbx_strand_id
1 'polypeptide(L)'
;MNNLGEEFQRNLIQVAYSEDSKLYPKKHLARSKFFKIFEIFFNLLGALMGCFFIRFPSAKCANRSTVFISRYSSKGKKLILGAENQKNFNNALRLIRIFEKEHGEKCSLMILTSHPETIGQQFYLLGQLIAYAVKSSELLCPDKKFKLVQAIDSFALDTLHPFVGAAYAGLISSGHCAVDRKPYEKFFLQKFLFKRFHYTKAIFHMLKILKNKEPLCLALAGGVAHNSRVFYTIREFAHQAYSHSFPKRLSKQTIAQSIISILIKEGSLACSKGMVEDKELNELIFFLQTVGIPAGIQFKMIEDFKKELLLKNPWRLRFFRILLSRISSRKIPLIILPMAHSSKGEICLNQPFLIKDYKNEGKKVTVQKDEGKEVEEDYSIFFKRFVESELNMA
;
A
#
# COMPACT_ATOMS: atom_id res chain seq x y z
N MET A 1 -5.07 -6.07 30.16
CA MET A 1 -3.72 -5.86 29.59
C MET A 1 -3.89 -4.95 28.39
N ASN A 2 -3.44 -3.70 28.50
CA ASN A 2 -3.58 -2.73 27.41
C ASN A 2 -2.74 -3.18 26.21
N ASN A 3 -3.34 -3.21 25.03
CA ASN A 3 -2.69 -3.63 23.81
C ASN A 3 -1.58 -2.59 23.49
N LEU A 4 -0.32 -3.04 23.35
CA LEU A 4 0.83 -2.17 23.03
C LEU A 4 0.57 -1.27 21.81
N GLY A 5 -0.29 -1.71 20.89
CA GLY A 5 -0.76 -0.91 19.75
C GLY A 5 -1.64 0.29 20.13
N GLU A 6 -2.48 0.20 21.17
CA GLU A 6 -3.36 1.29 21.61
C GLU A 6 -2.60 2.37 22.39
N GLU A 7 -1.62 1.98 23.21
CA GLU A 7 -0.74 2.93 23.91
C GLU A 7 0.22 3.62 22.93
N PHE A 8 0.72 2.88 21.94
CA PHE A 8 1.51 3.44 20.84
C PHE A 8 0.66 4.34 19.92
N GLN A 9 -0.61 4.00 19.68
CA GLN A 9 -1.56 4.87 18.97
C GLN A 9 -1.90 6.12 19.77
N ARG A 10 -2.13 6.05 21.09
CA ARG A 10 -2.33 7.24 21.94
C ARG A 10 -1.10 8.14 21.93
N ASN A 11 0.11 7.57 21.99
CA ASN A 11 1.35 8.31 21.86
C ASN A 11 1.54 8.88 20.44
N LEU A 12 1.15 8.16 19.39
CA LEU A 12 1.17 8.64 17.99
C LEU A 12 0.13 9.73 17.72
N ILE A 13 -1.01 9.68 18.40
CA ILE A 13 -2.07 10.68 18.33
C ILE A 13 -1.61 11.91 19.10
N GLN A 14 -1.06 11.78 20.31
CA GLN A 14 -0.37 12.87 21.00
C GLN A 14 0.78 13.44 20.18
N VAL A 15 1.51 12.59 19.44
CA VAL A 15 2.55 13.00 18.51
C VAL A 15 1.95 13.69 17.30
N ALA A 16 0.86 13.25 16.68
CA ALA A 16 0.18 13.93 15.57
C ALA A 16 -0.44 15.28 16.00
N TYR A 17 -1.05 15.33 17.20
CA TYR A 17 -1.47 16.55 17.91
C TYR A 17 -0.30 17.51 18.14
N SER A 18 0.84 16.94 18.50
CA SER A 18 2.05 17.71 18.72
C SER A 18 2.71 18.09 17.39
N GLU A 19 2.67 17.26 16.36
CA GLU A 19 3.51 17.42 15.18
C GLU A 19 2.93 18.48 14.26
N ASP A 20 1.61 18.61 14.08
CA ASP A 20 1.08 19.71 13.25
C ASP A 20 1.18 21.09 13.93
N SER A 21 1.21 21.15 15.27
CA SER A 21 1.43 22.40 16.03
C SER A 21 2.90 22.67 16.41
N LYS A 22 3.80 21.68 16.27
CA LYS A 22 5.24 21.77 16.61
C LYS A 22 6.17 21.47 15.42
N LEU A 23 5.63 21.26 14.21
CA LEU A 23 6.40 21.15 12.97
C LEU A 23 7.24 22.41 12.66
N TYR A 24 7.02 23.52 13.38
CA TYR A 24 8.06 24.50 13.74
C TYR A 24 7.66 25.11 15.10
N PRO A 25 8.43 25.04 16.22
CA PRO A 25 9.79 24.53 16.44
C PRO A 25 9.88 23.66 17.73
N LYS A 26 9.88 22.33 17.66
CA LYS A 26 10.42 21.52 18.77
C LYS A 26 11.81 21.01 18.45
N LYS A 27 12.78 21.42 19.27
CA LYS A 27 14.11 20.83 19.35
C LYS A 27 13.93 19.31 19.38
N HIS A 28 14.29 18.66 18.27
CA HIS A 28 14.57 17.23 18.26
C HIS A 28 15.32 16.92 19.55
N LEU A 29 14.88 15.92 20.33
CA LEU A 29 15.78 15.24 21.27
C LEU A 29 17.12 15.14 20.55
N ALA A 30 18.16 15.78 21.09
CA ALA A 30 19.43 15.94 20.41
C ALA A 30 19.97 14.53 20.17
N ARG A 31 19.60 13.95 19.01
CA ARG A 31 20.06 12.63 18.59
C ARG A 31 21.57 12.77 18.60
N SER A 32 22.24 11.92 19.38
CA SER A 32 23.68 11.97 19.49
C SER A 32 24.28 11.99 18.09
N LYS A 33 25.41 12.71 17.90
CA LYS A 33 26.10 12.76 16.60
C LYS A 33 26.33 11.35 16.05
N PHE A 34 26.62 10.40 16.94
CA PHE A 34 26.73 8.97 16.63
C PHE A 34 25.49 8.40 15.95
N PHE A 35 24.30 8.64 16.50
CA PHE A 35 23.05 8.11 15.95
C PHE A 35 22.73 8.67 14.55
N LYS A 36 23.05 9.94 14.30
CA LYS A 36 22.90 10.56 12.98
C LYS A 36 23.84 9.94 11.94
N ILE A 37 25.12 9.75 12.30
CA ILE A 37 26.12 9.12 11.42
C ILE A 37 25.71 7.68 11.10
N PHE A 38 25.26 6.94 12.11
CA PHE A 38 24.80 5.57 11.96
C PHE A 38 23.59 5.47 11.02
N GLU A 39 22.58 6.33 11.20
CA GLU A 39 21.40 6.40 10.33
C GLU A 39 21.79 6.74 8.87
N ILE A 40 22.74 7.66 8.66
CA ILE A 40 23.25 8.00 7.33
C ILE A 40 23.94 6.81 6.68
N PHE A 41 24.84 6.12 7.40
CA PHE A 41 25.58 4.97 6.89
C PHE A 41 24.63 3.86 6.41
N PHE A 42 23.66 3.49 7.23
CA PHE A 42 22.74 2.41 6.89
C PHE A 42 21.77 2.79 5.77
N ASN A 43 21.29 4.04 5.73
CA ASN A 43 20.49 4.53 4.60
C ASN A 43 21.29 4.55 3.29
N LEU A 44 22.55 4.97 3.33
CA LEU A 44 23.45 4.94 2.18
C LEU A 44 23.71 3.50 1.70
N LEU A 45 23.97 2.58 2.64
CA LEU A 45 24.16 1.18 2.33
C LEU A 45 22.92 0.57 1.67
N GLY A 46 21.73 0.80 2.24
CA GLY A 46 20.46 0.35 1.66
C GLY A 46 20.21 0.93 0.25
N ALA A 47 20.52 2.21 0.05
CA ALA A 47 20.42 2.89 -1.23
C ALA A 47 21.36 2.32 -2.30
N LEU A 48 22.62 2.09 -1.93
CA LEU A 48 23.64 1.51 -2.80
C LEU A 48 23.28 0.08 -3.18
N MET A 49 22.88 -0.73 -2.20
CA MET A 49 22.39 -2.09 -2.43
C MET A 49 21.18 -2.08 -3.36
N GLY A 50 20.21 -1.20 -3.13
CA GLY A 50 19.04 -1.04 -3.99
C GLY A 50 19.38 -0.66 -5.43
N CYS A 51 20.24 0.34 -5.61
CA CYS A 51 20.73 0.78 -6.91
C CYS A 51 21.50 -0.33 -7.63
N PHE A 52 22.30 -1.09 -6.90
CA PHE A 52 23.05 -2.24 -7.39
C PHE A 52 22.09 -3.35 -7.85
N PHE A 53 21.08 -3.71 -7.05
CA PHE A 53 20.06 -4.69 -7.42
C PHE A 53 19.25 -4.31 -8.64
N ILE A 54 18.90 -3.02 -8.80
CA ILE A 54 18.20 -2.54 -10.00
C ILE A 54 19.09 -2.62 -11.24
N ARG A 55 20.40 -2.37 -11.12
CA ARG A 55 21.33 -2.30 -12.26
C ARG A 55 21.87 -3.66 -12.72
N PHE A 56 21.66 -4.74 -11.98
CA PHE A 56 22.08 -6.06 -12.46
C PHE A 56 21.37 -6.48 -13.77
N PRO A 57 22.15 -6.93 -14.78
CA PRO A 57 21.60 -7.36 -16.06
C PRO A 57 20.91 -8.74 -15.98
N SER A 58 21.32 -9.60 -15.05
CA SER A 58 20.74 -10.94 -14.88
C SER A 58 19.58 -10.95 -13.88
N ALA A 59 18.42 -11.47 -14.30
CA ALA A 59 17.27 -11.71 -13.43
C ALA A 59 17.63 -12.65 -12.26
N LYS A 60 18.34 -13.74 -12.54
CA LYS A 60 18.77 -14.74 -11.54
C LYS A 60 19.61 -14.13 -10.42
N CYS A 61 20.56 -13.25 -10.76
CA CYS A 61 21.41 -12.59 -9.77
C CYS A 61 20.59 -11.62 -8.89
N ALA A 62 19.78 -10.76 -9.52
CA ALA A 62 18.94 -9.80 -8.80
C ALA A 62 17.91 -10.48 -7.87
N ASN A 63 17.29 -11.56 -8.33
CA ASN A 63 16.30 -12.32 -7.57
C ASN A 63 16.94 -13.01 -6.36
N ARG A 64 18.11 -13.66 -6.54
CA ARG A 64 18.87 -14.29 -5.43
C ARG A 64 19.23 -13.31 -4.33
N SER A 65 19.65 -12.10 -4.69
CA SER A 65 19.97 -11.08 -3.70
C SER A 65 18.73 -10.59 -2.94
N THR A 66 17.59 -10.47 -3.63
CA THR A 66 16.31 -10.15 -2.99
C THR A 66 15.94 -11.22 -1.96
N VAL A 67 16.07 -12.50 -2.33
CA VAL A 67 15.84 -13.64 -1.40
C VAL A 67 16.81 -13.60 -0.21
N PHE A 68 18.08 -13.26 -0.43
CA PHE A 68 19.06 -13.15 0.65
C PHE A 68 18.66 -12.08 1.69
N ILE A 69 18.31 -10.87 1.23
CA ILE A 69 17.87 -9.78 2.12
C ILE A 69 16.59 -10.19 2.84
N SER A 70 15.64 -10.78 2.12
CA SER A 70 14.37 -11.24 2.69
C SER A 70 14.55 -12.32 3.75
N ARG A 71 15.50 -13.26 3.57
CA ARG A 71 15.87 -14.27 4.58
C ARG A 71 16.57 -13.68 5.79
N TYR A 72 17.41 -12.67 5.58
CA TYR A 72 18.02 -11.94 6.67
C TYR A 72 16.94 -11.25 7.53
N SER A 73 15.99 -10.58 6.88
CA SER A 73 14.81 -9.99 7.54
C SER A 73 13.95 -11.03 8.26
N SER A 74 13.97 -12.29 7.80
CA SER A 74 13.21 -13.37 8.44
C SER A 74 13.85 -13.94 9.71
N LYS A 75 15.04 -13.47 10.11
CA LYS A 75 15.79 -13.92 11.30
C LYS A 75 15.91 -15.45 11.42
N GLY A 76 16.02 -16.15 10.29
CA GLY A 76 16.15 -17.61 10.27
C GLY A 76 14.89 -18.40 10.63
N LYS A 77 13.72 -17.75 10.84
CA LYS A 77 12.47 -18.47 11.09
C LYS A 77 12.10 -19.37 9.89
N LYS A 78 11.70 -20.61 10.20
CA LYS A 78 11.28 -21.59 9.19
C LYS A 78 10.06 -21.08 8.43
N LEU A 79 10.10 -21.23 7.10
CA LEU A 79 8.95 -20.96 6.24
C LEU A 79 7.94 -22.09 6.43
N ILE A 80 6.71 -21.74 6.82
CA ILE A 80 5.60 -22.68 6.91
C ILE A 80 4.63 -22.29 5.80
N LEU A 81 4.22 -23.26 4.98
CA LEU A 81 3.30 -23.03 3.86
C LEU A 81 1.94 -23.62 4.19
N GLY A 82 0.87 -22.92 3.77
CA GLY A 82 -0.49 -23.44 3.85
C GLY A 82 -0.70 -24.65 2.93
N ALA A 83 -1.66 -25.51 3.29
CA ALA A 83 -1.94 -26.77 2.60
C ALA A 83 -2.32 -26.59 1.12
N GLU A 84 -3.07 -25.53 0.80
CA GLU A 84 -3.57 -25.27 -0.57
C GLU A 84 -2.50 -24.66 -1.50
N ASN A 85 -1.31 -24.33 -1.00
CA ASN A 85 -0.32 -23.57 -1.78
C ASN A 85 0.09 -24.28 -3.07
N GLN A 86 0.36 -25.59 -3.02
CA GLN A 86 0.80 -26.33 -4.21
C GLN A 86 -0.30 -26.38 -5.28
N LYS A 87 -1.55 -26.59 -4.85
CA LYS A 87 -2.72 -26.61 -5.74
C LYS A 87 -2.93 -25.25 -6.39
N ASN A 88 -2.90 -24.16 -5.61
CA ASN A 88 -3.10 -22.81 -6.12
C ASN A 88 -1.95 -22.37 -7.03
N PHE A 89 -0.71 -22.80 -6.74
CA PHE A 89 0.43 -22.57 -7.62
C PHE A 89 0.27 -23.30 -8.96
N ASN A 90 -0.11 -24.57 -8.93
CA ASN A 90 -0.37 -25.36 -10.14
C ASN A 90 -1.50 -24.75 -10.97
N ASN A 91 -2.54 -24.23 -10.31
CA ASN A 91 -3.62 -23.55 -11.01
C ASN A 91 -3.17 -22.25 -11.69
N ALA A 92 -2.30 -21.46 -11.04
CA ALA A 92 -1.72 -20.27 -11.66
C ALA A 92 -0.93 -20.64 -12.91
N LEU A 93 -0.12 -21.69 -12.85
CA LEU A 93 0.64 -22.20 -14.00
C LEU A 93 -0.29 -22.66 -15.13
N ARG A 94 -1.42 -23.31 -14.82
CA ARG A 94 -2.42 -23.72 -15.81
C ARG A 94 -3.06 -22.50 -16.49
N LEU A 95 -3.51 -21.51 -15.72
CA LEU A 95 -4.07 -20.27 -16.27
C LEU A 95 -3.09 -19.53 -17.19
N ILE A 96 -1.81 -19.47 -16.83
CA ILE A 96 -0.74 -18.92 -17.70
C ILE A 96 -0.72 -19.68 -19.03
N ARG A 97 -0.62 -21.01 -18.98
CA ARG A 97 -0.49 -21.86 -20.18
C ARG A 97 -1.71 -21.78 -21.08
N ILE A 98 -2.92 -21.74 -20.51
CA ILE A 98 -4.16 -21.59 -21.27
C ILE A 98 -4.14 -20.26 -22.02
N PHE A 99 -3.86 -19.16 -21.32
CA PHE A 99 -3.79 -17.83 -21.95
C PHE A 99 -2.73 -17.78 -23.06
N GLU A 100 -1.52 -18.29 -22.79
CA GLU A 100 -0.42 -18.30 -23.75
C GLU A 100 -0.76 -19.16 -24.99
N LYS A 101 -1.48 -20.27 -24.81
CA LYS A 101 -1.95 -21.13 -25.91
C LYS A 101 -3.05 -20.45 -26.73
N GLU A 102 -4.01 -19.78 -26.09
CA GLU A 102 -5.14 -19.12 -26.75
C GLU A 102 -4.72 -17.86 -27.52
N HIS A 103 -3.76 -17.09 -26.99
CA HIS A 103 -3.43 -15.76 -27.50
C HIS A 103 -2.05 -15.65 -28.14
N GLY A 104 -1.19 -16.66 -28.01
CA GLY A 104 0.17 -16.65 -28.58
C GLY A 104 1.11 -15.62 -27.95
N GLU A 105 0.75 -15.02 -26.81
CA GLU A 105 1.58 -14.06 -26.08
C GLU A 105 1.66 -14.34 -24.58
N LYS A 106 2.76 -13.93 -23.94
CA LYS A 106 2.95 -14.09 -22.49
C LYS A 106 2.00 -13.20 -21.70
N CYS A 107 1.42 -13.73 -20.63
CA CYS A 107 0.68 -12.93 -19.67
C CYS A 107 1.62 -12.16 -18.71
N SER A 108 1.11 -11.09 -18.10
CA SER A 108 1.83 -10.40 -17.02
C SER A 108 1.47 -11.04 -15.68
N LEU A 109 2.44 -11.14 -14.76
CA LEU A 109 2.21 -11.66 -13.42
C LEU A 109 2.25 -10.53 -12.40
N MET A 110 1.20 -10.43 -11.59
CA MET A 110 1.15 -9.57 -10.42
C MET A 110 0.91 -10.38 -9.16
N ILE A 111 1.90 -10.41 -8.28
CA ILE A 111 1.82 -11.03 -6.97
C ILE A 111 1.37 -9.97 -5.98
N LEU A 112 0.28 -10.21 -5.27
CA LEU A 112 -0.24 -9.27 -4.28
C LEU A 112 0.02 -9.84 -2.90
N THR A 113 0.94 -9.24 -2.14
CA THR A 113 1.24 -9.72 -0.80
C THR A 113 0.57 -8.85 0.25
N SER A 114 0.04 -9.47 1.30
CA SER A 114 -0.21 -8.76 2.56
C SER A 114 1.09 -8.14 3.06
N HIS A 115 1.03 -6.98 3.68
CA HIS A 115 2.16 -6.44 4.42
C HIS A 115 1.84 -6.59 5.91
N PRO A 116 2.56 -7.46 6.65
CA PRO A 116 2.39 -7.60 8.09
C PRO A 116 2.66 -6.27 8.79
N GLU A 117 2.22 -6.11 10.04
CA GLU A 117 2.50 -4.90 10.80
C GLU A 117 4.01 -4.63 10.85
N THR A 118 4.39 -3.36 10.63
CA THR A 118 5.80 -2.93 10.59
C THR A 118 6.49 -3.00 11.95
N ILE A 119 5.73 -3.24 13.02
CA ILE A 119 6.19 -3.19 14.42
C ILE A 119 6.35 -4.63 14.96
N GLY A 120 7.44 -4.88 15.69
CA GLY A 120 7.56 -6.06 16.56
C GLY A 120 8.01 -7.37 15.91
N GLN A 121 7.49 -8.48 16.46
CA GLN A 121 7.94 -9.85 16.17
C GLN A 121 7.49 -10.40 14.80
N GLN A 122 6.65 -9.68 14.05
CA GLN A 122 6.02 -10.15 12.80
C GLN A 122 6.74 -9.73 11.51
N PHE A 123 7.70 -8.80 11.58
CA PHE A 123 8.44 -8.30 10.41
C PHE A 123 9.08 -9.43 9.56
N TYR A 124 9.44 -10.54 10.18
CA TYR A 124 9.98 -11.70 9.47
C TYR A 124 9.03 -12.26 8.40
N LEU A 125 7.72 -12.11 8.59
CA LEU A 125 6.69 -12.58 7.65
C LEU A 125 6.78 -11.82 6.33
N LEU A 126 7.13 -10.53 6.35
CA LEU A 126 7.33 -9.76 5.11
C LEU A 126 8.50 -10.34 4.31
N GLY A 127 9.60 -10.66 4.99
CA GLY A 127 10.74 -11.36 4.39
C GLY A 127 10.32 -12.70 3.79
N GLN A 128 9.55 -13.51 4.53
CA GLN A 128 9.07 -14.80 4.04
C GLN A 128 8.15 -14.67 2.82
N LEU A 129 7.21 -13.71 2.83
CA LEU A 129 6.32 -13.41 1.72
C LEU A 129 7.09 -12.98 0.47
N ILE A 130 8.04 -12.06 0.60
CA ILE A 130 8.86 -11.61 -0.54
C ILE A 130 9.72 -12.76 -1.07
N ALA A 131 10.35 -13.55 -0.20
CA ALA A 131 11.16 -14.68 -0.62
C ALA A 131 10.33 -15.74 -1.36
N TYR A 132 9.10 -16.00 -0.90
CA TYR A 132 8.18 -16.91 -1.57
C TYR A 132 7.69 -16.34 -2.90
N ALA A 133 7.35 -15.05 -2.94
CA ALA A 133 6.97 -14.34 -4.18
C ALA A 133 8.07 -14.40 -5.25
N VAL A 134 9.33 -14.21 -4.87
CA VAL A 134 10.46 -14.35 -5.81
C VAL A 134 10.54 -15.77 -6.34
N LYS A 135 10.49 -16.80 -5.48
CA LYS A 135 10.51 -18.20 -5.91
C LYS A 135 9.35 -18.55 -6.85
N SER A 136 8.14 -18.13 -6.51
CA SER A 136 6.98 -18.33 -7.39
C SER A 136 7.18 -17.63 -8.73
N SER A 137 7.74 -16.41 -8.73
CA SER A 137 8.03 -15.69 -9.98
C SER A 137 9.12 -16.35 -10.82
N GLU A 138 10.15 -16.96 -10.22
CA GLU A 138 11.19 -17.69 -10.95
C GLU A 138 10.63 -18.96 -11.60
N LEU A 139 9.64 -19.60 -11.01
CA LEU A 139 9.00 -20.78 -11.58
C LEU A 139 7.95 -20.43 -12.65
N LEU A 140 7.21 -19.32 -12.48
CA LEU A 140 6.18 -18.88 -13.41
C LEU A 140 6.74 -18.02 -14.57
N CYS A 141 7.85 -17.32 -14.35
CA CYS A 141 8.48 -16.37 -15.27
C CYS A 141 10.03 -16.39 -15.17
N PRO A 142 10.70 -17.51 -15.50
CA PRO A 142 12.10 -17.76 -15.17
C PRO A 142 13.11 -16.74 -15.72
N ASP A 143 12.83 -16.14 -16.88
CA ASP A 143 13.75 -15.21 -17.54
C ASP A 143 13.51 -13.73 -17.16
N LYS A 144 12.59 -13.47 -16.23
CA LYS A 144 12.15 -12.11 -15.92
C LYS A 144 12.61 -11.67 -14.54
N LYS A 145 12.99 -10.40 -14.46
CA LYS A 145 13.43 -9.77 -13.22
C LYS A 145 12.23 -9.49 -12.32
N PHE A 146 12.29 -9.98 -11.09
CA PHE A 146 11.29 -9.66 -10.08
C PHE A 146 11.33 -8.16 -9.75
N LYS A 147 10.16 -7.54 -9.72
CA LYS A 147 9.99 -6.15 -9.30
C LYS A 147 9.14 -6.11 -8.05
N LEU A 148 9.64 -5.43 -7.03
CA LEU A 148 8.90 -5.22 -5.81
C LEU A 148 8.44 -3.76 -5.75
N VAL A 149 7.16 -3.56 -5.47
CA VAL A 149 6.59 -2.26 -5.15
C VAL A 149 5.95 -2.37 -3.77
N GLN A 150 6.43 -1.59 -2.82
CA GLN A 150 5.92 -1.61 -1.45
C GLN A 150 5.04 -0.40 -1.21
N ALA A 151 3.79 -0.64 -0.82
CA ALA A 151 2.94 0.40 -0.27
C ALA A 151 3.16 0.45 1.23
N ILE A 152 3.80 1.51 1.72
CA ILE A 152 4.11 1.70 3.14
C ILE A 152 3.62 3.07 3.55
N ASP A 153 3.09 3.14 4.76
CA ASP A 153 2.80 4.40 5.42
C ASP A 153 4.10 5.09 5.85
N SER A 154 4.23 6.34 5.43
CA SER A 154 5.40 7.15 5.75
C SER A 154 5.51 7.49 7.24
N PHE A 155 4.40 7.47 8.01
CA PHE A 155 4.50 7.53 9.48
C PHE A 155 5.12 6.26 10.05
N ALA A 156 4.69 5.09 9.58
CA ALA A 156 5.31 3.82 9.99
C ALA A 156 6.83 3.84 9.77
N LEU A 157 7.31 4.32 8.62
CA LEU A 157 8.77 4.43 8.35
C LEU A 157 9.51 5.31 9.37
N ASP A 158 8.91 6.41 9.81
CA ASP A 158 9.52 7.33 10.78
C ASP A 158 9.60 6.73 12.20
N THR A 159 8.79 5.72 12.49
CA THR A 159 8.76 5.01 13.78
C THR A 159 9.69 3.80 13.85
N LEU A 160 10.25 3.37 12.71
CA LEU A 160 11.14 2.21 12.68
C LEU A 160 12.49 2.53 13.32
N HIS A 161 13.07 1.53 13.99
CA HIS A 161 14.48 1.58 14.37
C HIS A 161 15.35 1.77 13.11
N PRO A 162 16.41 2.61 13.13
CA PRO A 162 17.19 2.94 11.93
C PRO A 162 17.68 1.74 11.12
N PHE A 163 18.08 0.66 11.81
CA PHE A 163 18.47 -0.59 11.18
C PHE A 163 17.35 -1.23 10.34
N VAL A 164 16.13 -1.24 10.88
CA VAL A 164 14.95 -1.76 10.19
C VAL A 164 14.54 -0.82 9.06
N GLY A 165 14.58 0.50 9.30
CA GLY A 165 14.35 1.52 8.28
C GLY A 165 15.30 1.42 7.09
N ALA A 166 16.57 1.07 7.32
CA ALA A 166 17.56 0.88 6.26
C ALA A 166 17.39 -0.44 5.48
N ALA A 167 17.06 -1.53 6.16
CA ALA A 167 16.67 -2.78 5.49
C ALA A 167 15.43 -2.57 4.61
N TYR A 168 14.44 -1.83 5.14
CA TYR A 168 13.30 -1.35 4.37
C TYR A 168 13.74 -0.50 3.19
N ALA A 169 14.61 0.50 3.37
CA ALA A 169 15.10 1.37 2.29
C ALA A 169 15.76 0.57 1.14
N GLY A 170 16.52 -0.48 1.48
CA GLY A 170 17.07 -1.42 0.51
C GLY A 170 15.99 -2.16 -0.30
N LEU A 171 14.96 -2.69 0.37
CA LEU A 171 13.82 -3.36 -0.27
C LEU A 171 12.93 -2.36 -1.07
N ILE A 172 12.77 -1.13 -0.58
CA ILE A 172 11.93 -0.02 -1.09
C ILE A 172 12.49 0.60 -2.36
N SER A 173 13.81 0.53 -2.55
CA SER A 173 14.51 1.12 -3.69
C SER A 173 13.95 0.69 -5.06
N SER A 174 13.37 -0.51 -5.12
CA SER A 174 12.80 -1.15 -6.32
C SER A 174 11.44 -0.58 -6.76
N GLY A 175 10.77 0.17 -5.87
CA GLY A 175 9.49 0.80 -6.12
C GLY A 175 8.75 1.01 -4.81
N HIS A 176 8.32 2.24 -4.53
CA HIS A 176 7.53 2.51 -3.33
C HIS A 176 6.38 3.43 -3.64
N CYS A 177 5.25 3.07 -3.04
CA CYS A 177 3.98 3.74 -3.17
C CYS A 177 3.62 4.31 -1.79
N ALA A 178 3.87 5.60 -1.59
CA ALA A 178 3.37 6.27 -0.40
C ALA A 178 1.84 6.21 -0.40
N VAL A 179 1.26 5.71 0.69
CA VAL A 179 -0.20 5.57 0.82
C VAL A 179 -0.87 6.93 0.97
N ASP A 180 -0.20 7.86 1.67
CA ASP A 180 -0.86 9.06 2.17
C ASP A 180 0.01 10.31 2.09
N ARG A 181 1.08 10.37 2.89
CA ARG A 181 2.06 11.47 2.86
C ARG A 181 3.39 11.07 2.21
N LYS A 182 4.12 12.07 1.72
CA LYS A 182 5.54 11.90 1.40
C LYS A 182 6.30 11.67 2.72
N PRO A 183 7.23 10.71 2.81
CA PRO A 183 8.06 10.58 4.01
C PRO A 183 8.82 11.88 4.23
N TYR A 184 8.97 12.27 5.50
CA TYR A 184 9.73 13.46 5.85
C TYR A 184 11.18 13.25 5.40
N GLU A 185 11.61 14.04 4.41
CA GLU A 185 12.94 13.90 3.80
C GLU A 185 13.99 14.46 4.78
N LYS A 186 14.44 13.62 5.72
CA LYS A 186 15.40 14.04 6.76
C LYS A 186 16.79 14.36 6.19
N PHE A 187 17.14 13.81 5.02
CA PHE A 187 18.46 13.94 4.41
C PHE A 187 18.40 14.16 2.88
N PHE A 188 19.42 14.82 2.32
CA PHE A 188 19.54 15.08 0.88
C PHE A 188 19.57 13.78 0.04
N LEU A 189 20.23 12.73 0.52
CA LEU A 189 20.25 11.42 -0.17
C LEU A 189 18.87 10.76 -0.17
N GLN A 190 18.16 10.86 0.95
CA GLN A 190 16.77 10.44 1.04
C GLN A 190 15.96 11.18 -0.03
N LYS A 191 16.06 12.50 -0.16
CA LYS A 191 15.38 13.26 -1.23
C LYS A 191 15.70 12.75 -2.64
N PHE A 192 16.94 12.36 -2.94
CA PHE A 192 17.31 11.80 -4.24
C PHE A 192 16.68 10.43 -4.49
N LEU A 193 16.75 9.54 -3.51
CA LEU A 193 16.07 8.23 -3.56
C LEU A 193 14.56 8.45 -3.65
N PHE A 194 14.05 9.46 -2.92
CA PHE A 194 12.65 9.79 -2.76
C PHE A 194 11.96 10.57 -3.89
N LYS A 195 12.72 11.06 -4.88
CA LYS A 195 12.18 11.63 -6.13
C LYS A 195 11.31 10.67 -6.96
N ARG A 196 11.50 9.35 -6.79
CA ARG A 196 10.74 8.31 -7.53
C ARG A 196 9.43 7.89 -6.85
N PHE A 197 9.10 8.39 -5.66
CA PHE A 197 8.04 7.84 -4.79
C PHE A 197 6.70 8.58 -4.82
N HIS A 198 6.38 9.22 -5.95
CA HIS A 198 5.05 9.78 -6.12
C HIS A 198 4.06 8.67 -6.51
N TYR A 199 2.93 8.59 -5.81
CA TYR A 199 1.84 7.64 -6.09
C TYR A 199 1.47 7.55 -7.57
N THR A 200 1.38 8.71 -8.25
CA THR A 200 1.12 8.78 -9.69
C THR A 200 2.24 8.16 -10.53
N LYS A 201 3.50 8.47 -10.23
CA LYS A 201 4.67 7.89 -10.91
C LYS A 201 4.79 6.39 -10.64
N ALA A 202 4.44 5.94 -9.43
CA ALA A 202 4.42 4.52 -9.08
C ALA A 202 3.45 3.74 -9.97
N ILE A 203 2.23 4.26 -10.21
CA ILE A 203 1.26 3.63 -11.12
C ILE A 203 1.84 3.49 -12.53
N PHE A 204 2.42 4.55 -13.10
CA PHE A 204 3.05 4.45 -14.43
C PHE A 204 4.26 3.49 -14.44
N HIS A 205 5.02 3.41 -13.36
CA HIS A 205 6.12 2.47 -13.22
C HIS A 205 5.61 1.02 -13.20
N MET A 206 4.59 0.72 -12.40
CA MET A 206 3.93 -0.60 -12.37
C MET A 206 3.39 -0.99 -13.75
N LEU A 207 2.73 -0.07 -14.44
CA LEU A 207 2.21 -0.31 -15.79
C LEU A 207 3.33 -0.62 -16.78
N LYS A 208 4.50 0.04 -16.65
CA LYS A 208 5.69 -0.26 -17.47
C LYS A 208 6.23 -1.67 -17.18
N ILE A 209 6.32 -2.04 -15.91
CA ILE A 209 6.75 -3.39 -15.47
C ILE A 209 5.82 -4.45 -16.08
N LEU A 210 4.51 -4.29 -15.91
CA LEU A 210 3.51 -5.22 -16.41
C LEU A 210 3.52 -5.28 -17.94
N LYS A 211 3.63 -4.13 -18.64
CA LYS A 211 3.75 -4.10 -20.11
C LYS A 211 5.00 -4.87 -20.60
N ASN A 212 6.09 -4.84 -19.85
CA ASN A 212 7.32 -5.60 -20.14
C ASN A 212 7.23 -7.10 -19.78
N LYS A 213 6.07 -7.54 -19.28
CA LYS A 213 5.81 -8.89 -18.78
C LYS A 213 6.81 -9.30 -17.70
N GLU A 214 7.26 -8.33 -16.89
CA GLU A 214 8.08 -8.58 -15.71
C GLU A 214 7.15 -8.87 -14.51
N PRO A 215 7.47 -9.86 -13.66
CA PRO A 215 6.65 -10.16 -12.49
C PRO A 215 6.73 -9.02 -11.47
N LEU A 216 5.55 -8.49 -11.12
CA LEU A 216 5.39 -7.39 -10.17
C LEU A 216 4.83 -7.92 -8.86
N CYS A 217 5.57 -7.80 -7.78
CA CYS A 217 5.06 -7.99 -6.43
C CYS A 217 4.64 -6.65 -5.82
N LEU A 218 3.37 -6.54 -5.42
CA LEU A 218 2.84 -5.42 -4.65
C LEU A 218 2.64 -5.85 -3.21
N ALA A 219 3.52 -5.38 -2.33
CA ALA A 219 3.34 -5.55 -0.90
C ALA A 219 2.48 -4.40 -0.37
N LEU A 220 1.21 -4.69 -0.10
CA LEU A 220 0.24 -3.67 0.30
C LEU A 220 0.16 -3.59 1.83
N ALA A 221 0.50 -2.44 2.41
CA ALA A 221 0.35 -2.15 3.85
C ALA A 221 -0.93 -2.79 4.42
N GLY A 222 -0.80 -3.86 5.21
CA GLY A 222 -1.87 -4.49 5.97
C GLY A 222 -1.90 -3.80 7.33
N GLY A 223 -3.07 -3.27 7.68
CA GLY A 223 -3.22 -2.51 8.92
C GLY A 223 -2.30 -1.30 8.94
N VAL A 224 -2.62 -0.27 8.16
CA VAL A 224 -2.04 1.03 8.49
C VAL A 224 -2.59 1.44 9.86
N ALA A 225 -1.77 1.99 10.74
CA ALA A 225 -2.25 2.58 11.99
C ALA A 225 -3.43 3.51 11.68
N HIS A 226 -4.45 3.54 12.55
CA HIS A 226 -5.73 4.24 12.33
C HIS A 226 -5.59 5.67 11.75
N ASN A 227 -4.45 6.33 12.00
CA ASN A 227 -4.11 7.67 11.57
C ASN A 227 -4.06 7.86 10.04
N SER A 228 -3.45 6.97 9.25
CA SER A 228 -3.33 7.22 7.78
C SER A 228 -4.63 6.98 7.04
N ARG A 229 -5.55 6.20 7.62
CA ARG A 229 -6.94 6.14 7.16
C ARG A 229 -7.60 7.50 7.32
N VAL A 230 -7.48 8.11 8.50
CA VAL A 230 -8.08 9.43 8.80
C VAL A 230 -7.53 10.50 7.87
N PHE A 231 -6.21 10.59 7.71
CA PHE A 231 -5.59 11.56 6.80
C PHE A 231 -5.97 11.33 5.34
N TYR A 232 -6.01 10.07 4.87
CA TYR A 232 -6.51 9.76 3.52
C TYR A 232 -7.95 10.22 3.35
N THR A 233 -8.83 9.88 4.28
CA THR A 233 -10.26 10.25 4.22
C THR A 233 -10.44 11.77 4.29
N ILE A 234 -9.65 12.48 5.10
CA ILE A 234 -9.62 13.96 5.13
C ILE A 234 -9.20 14.53 3.78
N ARG A 235 -8.14 13.99 3.16
CA ARG A 235 -7.65 14.46 1.86
C ARG A 235 -8.71 14.33 0.77
N GLU A 236 -9.44 13.22 0.76
CA GLU A 236 -10.52 13.00 -0.21
C GLU A 236 -11.72 13.88 0.07
N PHE A 237 -12.11 14.02 1.34
CA PHE A 237 -13.17 14.94 1.75
C PHE A 237 -12.83 16.40 1.39
N ALA A 238 -11.60 16.84 1.63
CA ALA A 238 -11.10 18.17 1.24
C ALA A 238 -11.08 18.35 -0.29
N HIS A 239 -10.76 17.29 -1.04
CA HIS A 239 -10.79 17.34 -2.50
C HIS A 239 -12.21 17.49 -3.04
N GLN A 240 -13.17 16.75 -2.49
CA GLN A 240 -14.58 16.89 -2.82
C GLN A 240 -15.08 18.29 -2.46
N ALA A 241 -14.78 18.77 -1.25
CA ALA A 241 -15.14 20.11 -0.78
C ALA A 241 -14.61 21.20 -1.72
N TYR A 242 -13.35 21.12 -2.13
CA TYR A 242 -12.75 22.06 -3.09
C TYR A 242 -13.38 21.98 -4.49
N SER A 243 -13.84 20.79 -4.91
CA SER A 243 -14.43 20.60 -6.24
C SER A 243 -15.85 21.17 -6.32
N HIS A 244 -16.57 21.16 -5.19
CA HIS A 244 -17.93 21.67 -5.06
C HIS A 244 -18.01 23.07 -4.45
N SER A 245 -16.89 23.64 -4.01
CA SER A 245 -16.86 25.01 -3.50
C SER A 245 -17.01 26.00 -4.64
N PHE A 246 -18.02 26.86 -4.54
CA PHE A 246 -18.20 27.96 -5.47
C PHE A 246 -18.74 29.20 -4.74
N PRO A 247 -18.10 30.38 -4.90
CA PRO A 247 -16.82 30.60 -5.60
C PRO A 247 -15.64 29.97 -4.83
N LYS A 248 -14.56 29.60 -5.54
CA LYS A 248 -13.36 28.97 -4.96
C LYS A 248 -12.52 29.96 -4.13
N ARG A 249 -13.03 30.38 -2.97
CA ARG A 249 -12.40 31.38 -2.08
C ARG A 249 -11.21 30.83 -1.31
N LEU A 250 -11.16 29.53 -1.05
CA LEU A 250 -10.11 28.88 -0.27
C LEU A 250 -9.30 27.91 -1.13
N SER A 251 -7.99 27.85 -0.84
CA SER A 251 -7.13 26.84 -1.45
C SER A 251 -7.49 25.44 -0.94
N LYS A 252 -7.21 24.40 -1.73
CA LYS A 252 -7.38 23.00 -1.31
C LYS A 252 -6.60 22.68 -0.03
N GLN A 253 -5.43 23.30 0.15
CA GLN A 253 -4.60 23.12 1.35
C GLN A 253 -5.26 23.72 2.58
N THR A 254 -5.81 24.94 2.46
CA THR A 254 -6.52 25.61 3.55
C THR A 254 -7.76 24.81 3.97
N ILE A 255 -8.52 24.30 3.00
CA ILE A 255 -9.67 23.42 3.26
C ILE A 255 -9.25 22.17 4.02
N ALA A 256 -8.17 21.51 3.58
CA ALA A 256 -7.65 20.31 4.26
C ALA A 256 -7.19 20.62 5.70
N GLN A 257 -6.49 21.73 5.92
CA GLN A 257 -6.04 22.17 7.25
C GLN A 257 -7.21 22.46 8.19
N SER A 258 -8.27 23.11 7.70
CA SER A 258 -9.48 23.35 8.50
C SER A 258 -10.16 22.03 8.89
N ILE A 259 -10.29 21.08 7.96
CA ILE A 259 -10.85 19.75 8.24
C ILE A 259 -9.98 18.99 9.26
N ILE A 260 -8.65 19.02 9.10
CA ILE A 260 -7.70 18.46 10.08
C ILE A 260 -7.93 19.09 11.45
N SER A 261 -8.05 20.42 11.52
CA SER A 261 -8.23 21.13 12.78
C SER A 261 -9.54 20.79 13.49
N ILE A 262 -10.56 20.33 12.76
CA ILE A 262 -11.85 19.88 13.32
C ILE A 262 -11.72 18.44 13.83
N LEU A 263 -11.16 17.55 13.02
CA LEU A 263 -11.11 16.11 13.25
C LEU A 263 -9.93 15.64 14.08
N ILE A 264 -8.91 16.48 14.21
CA ILE A 264 -7.69 16.19 14.95
C ILE A 264 -7.59 17.29 16.02
N LYS A 265 -8.52 17.29 17.00
CA LYS A 265 -8.52 18.04 18.30
C LYS A 265 -8.35 17.15 19.55
N GLU A 266 -7.56 17.54 20.55
CA GLU A 266 -7.24 16.68 21.70
C GLU A 266 -8.54 16.10 22.31
N GLY A 267 -8.62 14.77 22.42
CA GLY A 267 -9.85 14.06 22.81
C GLY A 267 -10.73 13.55 21.67
N SER A 268 -10.43 13.88 20.41
CA SER A 268 -11.17 13.39 19.24
C SER A 268 -11.14 11.86 19.11
N LEU A 269 -12.30 11.30 18.76
CA LEU A 269 -12.42 9.88 18.44
C LEU A 269 -11.97 9.53 17.02
N ALA A 270 -11.77 10.51 16.14
CA ALA A 270 -11.45 10.26 14.74
C ALA A 270 -10.10 9.57 14.61
N CYS A 271 -9.06 10.08 15.27
CA CYS A 271 -7.75 9.46 15.25
C CYS A 271 -7.64 8.22 16.15
N SER A 272 -8.36 8.20 17.28
CA SER A 272 -8.23 7.12 18.28
C SER A 272 -9.07 5.89 17.98
N LYS A 273 -10.26 6.05 17.39
CA LYS A 273 -11.20 4.96 17.08
C LYS A 273 -11.63 4.93 15.62
N GLY A 274 -11.31 5.94 14.81
CA GLY A 274 -11.85 6.06 13.45
C GLY A 274 -13.31 6.44 13.38
N MET A 275 -13.82 7.04 14.45
CA MET A 275 -15.22 7.43 14.58
C MET A 275 -15.29 8.93 14.74
N VAL A 276 -16.35 9.56 14.25
CA VAL A 276 -16.53 11.01 14.33
C VAL A 276 -17.77 11.26 15.15
N GLU A 277 -17.64 12.09 16.19
CA GLU A 277 -18.74 12.43 17.07
C GLU A 277 -19.70 13.41 16.40
N ASP A 278 -20.95 13.47 16.87
CA ASP A 278 -21.96 14.40 16.35
C ASP A 278 -21.51 15.86 16.43
N LYS A 279 -20.72 16.21 17.46
CA LYS A 279 -20.10 17.54 17.57
C LYS A 279 -19.14 17.84 16.41
N GLU A 280 -18.23 16.92 16.11
CA GLU A 280 -17.25 17.07 15.02
C GLU A 280 -17.95 17.09 13.65
N LEU A 281 -19.02 16.30 13.49
CA LEU A 281 -19.86 16.30 12.30
C LEU A 281 -20.56 17.64 12.10
N ASN A 282 -21.12 18.21 13.16
CA ASN A 282 -21.77 19.52 13.11
C ASN A 282 -20.75 20.62 12.76
N GLU A 283 -19.54 20.57 13.32
CA GLU A 283 -18.45 21.47 12.95
C GLU A 283 -18.03 21.32 11.48
N LEU A 284 -17.95 20.09 10.97
CA LEU A 284 -17.68 19.84 9.55
C LEU A 284 -18.80 20.39 8.66
N ILE A 285 -20.07 20.16 9.00
CA ILE A 285 -21.22 20.67 8.23
C ILE A 285 -21.19 22.20 8.19
N PHE A 286 -20.99 22.84 9.35
CA PHE A 286 -20.85 24.29 9.44
C PHE A 286 -19.69 24.79 8.57
N PHE A 287 -18.53 24.13 8.62
CA PHE A 287 -17.41 24.46 7.75
C PHE A 287 -17.78 24.34 6.26
N LEU A 288 -18.42 23.25 5.82
CA LEU A 288 -18.84 23.12 4.41
C LEU A 288 -19.81 24.24 3.98
N GLN A 289 -20.69 24.70 4.88
CA GLN A 289 -21.56 25.85 4.64
C GLN A 289 -20.76 27.14 4.43
N THR A 290 -19.77 27.41 5.29
CA THR A 290 -18.91 28.61 5.17
C THR A 290 -18.10 28.64 3.87
N VAL A 291 -17.76 27.47 3.32
CA VAL A 291 -17.04 27.34 2.04
C VAL A 291 -17.98 27.36 0.83
N GLY A 292 -19.30 27.49 1.05
CA GLY A 292 -20.30 27.70 -0.01
C GLY A 292 -20.74 26.41 -0.71
N ILE A 293 -20.70 25.26 -0.03
CA ILE A 293 -21.15 23.98 -0.61
C ILE A 293 -22.68 23.87 -0.44
N PRO A 294 -23.47 23.45 -1.45
CA PRO A 294 -24.92 23.27 -1.32
C PRO A 294 -25.32 22.18 -0.31
N ALA A 295 -26.40 22.40 0.46
CA ALA A 295 -26.85 21.49 1.53
C ALA A 295 -27.07 20.03 1.06
N GLY A 296 -27.65 19.82 -0.13
CA GLY A 296 -27.84 18.47 -0.68
C GLY A 296 -26.53 17.73 -0.99
N ILE A 297 -25.45 18.48 -1.29
CA ILE A 297 -24.10 17.92 -1.50
C ILE A 297 -23.42 17.68 -0.15
N GLN A 298 -23.61 18.58 0.83
CA GLN A 298 -23.05 18.44 2.19
C GLN A 298 -23.47 17.11 2.83
N PHE A 299 -24.76 16.78 2.81
CA PHE A 299 -25.27 15.54 3.43
C PHE A 299 -24.60 14.30 2.83
N LYS A 300 -24.56 14.23 1.49
CA LYS A 300 -23.90 13.14 0.77
C LYS A 300 -22.41 13.05 1.10
N MET A 301 -21.71 14.18 1.12
CA MET A 301 -20.29 14.21 1.46
C MET A 301 -20.02 13.70 2.88
N ILE A 302 -20.87 14.07 3.84
CA ILE A 302 -20.75 13.60 5.23
C ILE A 302 -21.05 12.10 5.33
N GLU A 303 -22.06 11.58 4.63
CA GLU A 303 -22.30 10.13 4.58
C GLU A 303 -21.13 9.36 3.96
N ASP A 304 -20.62 9.84 2.82
CA ASP A 304 -19.48 9.23 2.13
C ASP A 304 -18.23 9.25 3.04
N PHE A 305 -18.00 10.36 3.73
CA PHE A 305 -16.93 10.51 4.72
C PHE A 305 -17.04 9.51 5.87
N LYS A 306 -18.23 9.36 6.47
CA LYS A 306 -18.49 8.35 7.52
C LYS A 306 -18.21 6.94 7.01
N LYS A 307 -18.74 6.60 5.83
CA LYS A 307 -18.53 5.29 5.21
C LYS A 307 -17.05 5.02 4.98
N GLU A 308 -16.31 6.00 4.47
CA GLU A 308 -14.88 5.88 4.16
C GLU A 308 -14.00 5.77 5.41
N LEU A 309 -14.35 6.45 6.51
CA LEU A 309 -13.68 6.29 7.80
C LEU A 309 -13.89 4.90 8.42
N LEU A 310 -15.00 4.22 8.15
CA LEU A 310 -15.23 2.86 8.64
C LEU A 310 -14.47 1.80 7.85
N LEU A 311 -14.01 2.11 6.64
CA LEU A 311 -13.23 1.16 5.84
C LEU A 311 -11.88 0.89 6.51
N LYS A 312 -11.52 -0.40 6.66
CA LYS A 312 -10.19 -0.78 7.18
C LYS A 312 -9.06 -0.26 6.29
N ASN A 313 -9.27 -0.19 4.98
CA ASN A 313 -8.26 0.19 3.98
C ASN A 313 -8.87 0.98 2.79
N PRO A 314 -9.35 2.23 2.99
CA PRO A 314 -10.12 2.95 1.97
C PRO A 314 -9.33 3.23 0.68
N TRP A 315 -8.02 3.42 0.80
CA TRP A 315 -7.15 3.70 -0.35
C TRP A 315 -6.94 2.50 -1.29
N ARG A 316 -7.02 1.26 -0.78
CA ARG A 316 -6.71 0.04 -1.56
C ARG A 316 -7.70 -0.15 -2.70
N LEU A 317 -8.99 0.00 -2.42
CA LEU A 317 -10.06 -0.13 -3.42
C LEU A 317 -9.87 0.87 -4.56
N ARG A 318 -9.58 2.14 -4.22
CA ARG A 318 -9.33 3.17 -5.23
C ARG A 318 -8.04 2.93 -6.01
N PHE A 319 -6.97 2.55 -5.32
CA PHE A 319 -5.70 2.20 -5.95
C PHE A 319 -5.89 1.11 -7.00
N PHE A 320 -6.55 0.01 -6.63
CA PHE A 320 -6.82 -1.08 -7.56
C PHE A 320 -7.76 -0.68 -8.68
N ARG A 321 -8.81 0.09 -8.40
CA ARG A 321 -9.69 0.64 -9.43
C ARG A 321 -8.91 1.43 -10.48
N ILE A 322 -8.00 2.31 -10.06
CA ILE A 322 -7.17 3.11 -10.97
C ILE A 322 -6.17 2.21 -11.71
N LEU A 323 -5.40 1.38 -10.98
CA LEU A 323 -4.39 0.52 -11.57
C LEU A 323 -5.00 -0.40 -12.63
N LEU A 324 -6.13 -1.02 -12.33
CA LEU A 324 -6.74 -2.04 -13.16
C LEU A 324 -7.52 -1.45 -14.34
N SER A 325 -8.18 -0.30 -14.17
CA SER A 325 -8.69 0.50 -15.31
C SER A 325 -7.57 0.90 -16.28
N ARG A 326 -6.36 1.12 -15.77
CA ARG A 326 -5.18 1.46 -16.59
C ARG A 326 -4.50 0.24 -17.21
N ILE A 327 -4.66 -0.95 -16.65
CA ILE A 327 -4.22 -2.24 -17.22
C ILE A 327 -5.16 -2.63 -18.35
N SER A 328 -6.47 -2.58 -18.08
CA SER A 328 -7.59 -2.69 -19.03
C SER A 328 -7.40 -1.86 -20.29
N SER A 329 -7.31 -0.54 -20.14
CA SER A 329 -7.22 0.40 -21.26
C SER A 329 -5.98 0.19 -22.11
N ARG A 330 -4.96 -0.50 -21.57
CA ARG A 330 -3.74 -0.88 -22.28
C ARG A 330 -3.74 -2.33 -22.75
N LYS A 331 -4.85 -3.05 -22.58
CA LYS A 331 -5.02 -4.47 -22.92
C LYS A 331 -3.87 -5.32 -22.39
N ILE A 332 -3.45 -5.06 -21.15
CA ILE A 332 -2.38 -5.82 -20.52
C ILE A 332 -3.00 -7.11 -19.93
N PRO A 333 -2.68 -8.30 -20.46
CA PRO A 333 -3.16 -9.55 -19.87
C PRO A 333 -2.48 -9.76 -18.53
N LEU A 334 -3.27 -10.09 -17.51
CA LEU A 334 -2.82 -10.06 -16.13
C LEU A 334 -3.32 -11.27 -15.35
N ILE A 335 -2.38 -12.01 -14.78
CA ILE A 335 -2.66 -12.97 -13.71
C ILE A 335 -2.34 -12.32 -12.38
N ILE A 336 -3.30 -12.42 -11.47
CA ILE A 336 -3.13 -12.02 -10.09
C ILE A 336 -2.91 -13.26 -9.24
N LEU A 337 -1.82 -13.24 -8.48
CA LEU A 337 -1.44 -14.28 -7.54
C LEU A 337 -1.46 -13.71 -6.12
N PRO A 338 -2.53 -13.91 -5.36
CA PRO A 338 -2.65 -13.34 -4.02
C PRO A 338 -1.88 -14.21 -3.02
N MET A 339 -1.09 -13.57 -2.16
CA MET A 339 -0.29 -14.19 -1.13
C MET A 339 -0.54 -13.49 0.20
N ALA A 340 -0.88 -14.23 1.23
CA ALA A 340 -1.10 -13.69 2.56
C ALA A 340 -0.38 -14.54 3.61
N HIS A 341 -0.50 -14.13 4.87
CA HIS A 341 -0.09 -14.94 6.00
C HIS A 341 -1.31 -15.28 6.86
N SER A 342 -1.31 -16.46 7.49
CA SER A 342 -2.33 -16.82 8.48
C SER A 342 -2.01 -16.18 9.83
N SER A 343 -2.98 -16.19 10.75
CA SER A 343 -2.77 -15.78 12.14
C SER A 343 -1.71 -16.61 12.86
N LYS A 344 -1.43 -17.83 12.38
CA LYS A 344 -0.37 -18.72 12.86
C LYS A 344 1.00 -18.44 12.20
N GLY A 345 1.07 -17.48 11.28
CA GLY A 345 2.29 -17.11 10.55
C GLY A 345 2.64 -18.05 9.39
N GLU A 346 1.68 -18.83 8.88
CA GLU A 346 1.86 -19.64 7.67
C GLU A 346 1.71 -18.76 6.44
N ILE A 347 2.51 -18.96 5.40
CA ILE A 347 2.35 -18.26 4.14
C ILE A 347 1.34 -19.00 3.27
N CYS A 348 0.24 -18.34 2.94
CA CYS A 348 -0.86 -18.88 2.16
C CYS A 348 -0.88 -18.26 0.77
N LEU A 349 -0.84 -19.12 -0.25
CA LEU A 349 -1.12 -18.75 -1.62
C LEU A 349 -2.61 -18.95 -1.85
N ASN A 350 -3.32 -17.88 -2.18
CA ASN A 350 -4.75 -17.95 -2.40
C ASN A 350 -5.07 -18.27 -3.87
N GLN A 351 -6.36 -18.44 -4.15
CA GLN A 351 -6.84 -18.77 -5.49
C GLN A 351 -6.37 -17.72 -6.52
N PRO A 352 -5.56 -18.11 -7.52
CA PRO A 352 -5.16 -17.20 -8.58
C PRO A 352 -6.32 -16.94 -9.53
N PHE A 353 -6.24 -15.84 -10.27
CA PHE A 353 -7.19 -15.57 -11.33
C PHE A 353 -6.55 -14.76 -12.45
N LEU A 354 -7.03 -15.02 -13.67
CA LEU A 354 -6.70 -14.29 -14.87
C LEU A 354 -7.78 -13.22 -15.09
N ILE A 355 -7.35 -12.00 -15.37
CA ILE A 355 -8.26 -10.95 -15.82
C ILE A 355 -8.17 -10.87 -17.34
N LYS A 356 -9.29 -11.17 -17.99
CA LYS A 356 -9.39 -11.18 -19.46
C LYS A 356 -9.87 -9.85 -20.02
N ASP A 357 -10.90 -9.27 -19.41
CA ASP A 357 -11.52 -8.06 -19.94
C ASP A 357 -12.10 -7.16 -18.85
N TYR A 358 -12.28 -5.90 -19.23
CA TYR A 358 -12.74 -4.82 -18.41
C TYR A 358 -13.75 -3.99 -19.20
N LYS A 359 -15.03 -4.11 -18.84
CA LYS A 359 -16.09 -3.32 -19.43
C LYS A 359 -16.35 -2.10 -18.56
N ASN A 360 -15.91 -0.94 -19.05
CA ASN A 360 -16.19 0.35 -18.38
C ASN A 360 -17.70 0.63 -18.34
N GLU A 361 -18.42 0.26 -19.39
CA GLU A 361 -19.88 0.25 -19.41
C GLU A 361 -20.40 -0.84 -18.47
N GLY A 362 -21.13 -0.43 -17.44
CA GLY A 362 -21.64 -1.35 -16.41
C GLY A 362 -20.63 -1.73 -15.32
N LYS A 363 -19.39 -1.23 -15.34
CA LYS A 363 -18.38 -1.46 -14.30
C LYS A 363 -18.11 -2.95 -14.03
N LYS A 364 -17.85 -3.74 -15.07
CA LYS A 364 -17.69 -5.20 -14.94
C LYS A 364 -16.29 -5.70 -15.30
N VAL A 365 -15.84 -6.74 -14.61
CA VAL A 365 -14.59 -7.46 -14.89
C VAL A 365 -14.89 -8.90 -15.29
N THR A 366 -14.22 -9.38 -16.34
CA THR A 366 -14.25 -10.79 -16.71
C THR A 366 -13.02 -11.47 -16.11
N VAL A 367 -13.26 -12.41 -15.20
CA VAL A 367 -12.22 -13.17 -14.52
C VAL A 367 -12.36 -14.66 -14.79
N GLN A 368 -11.22 -15.33 -14.93
CA GLN A 368 -11.14 -16.78 -15.02
C GLN A 368 -10.37 -17.31 -13.81
N LYS A 369 -11.01 -18.19 -13.03
CA LYS A 369 -10.42 -18.79 -11.82
C LYS A 369 -9.98 -20.23 -12.06
N ASP A 370 -10.52 -20.90 -13.07
CA ASP A 370 -10.23 -22.30 -13.44
C ASP A 370 -10.49 -22.54 -14.94
N GLU A 371 -10.34 -23.81 -15.38
CA GLU A 371 -10.49 -24.25 -16.78
C GLU A 371 -11.91 -24.13 -17.35
N GLY A 372 -12.93 -23.85 -16.53
CA GLY A 372 -14.31 -24.10 -16.91
C GLY A 372 -15.14 -22.86 -17.25
N LYS A 373 -15.03 -21.76 -16.50
CA LYS A 373 -15.91 -20.60 -16.67
C LYS A 373 -15.24 -19.26 -16.46
N GLU A 374 -15.43 -18.40 -17.45
CA GLU A 374 -15.31 -16.96 -17.28
C GLU A 374 -16.50 -16.46 -16.46
N VAL A 375 -16.21 -15.68 -15.43
CA VAL A 375 -17.22 -15.05 -14.59
C VAL A 375 -17.12 -13.55 -14.79
N GLU A 376 -18.25 -12.95 -15.18
CA GLU A 376 -18.39 -11.50 -15.22
C GLU A 376 -18.89 -11.03 -13.85
N GLU A 377 -18.10 -10.20 -13.16
CA GLU A 377 -18.41 -9.68 -11.83
C GLU A 377 -18.40 -8.14 -11.82
N ASP A 378 -19.21 -7.51 -10.96
CA ASP A 378 -19.11 -6.06 -10.71
C ASP A 378 -17.76 -5.73 -10.06
N TYR A 379 -17.07 -4.69 -10.55
CA TYR A 379 -15.76 -4.28 -10.04
C TYR A 379 -15.75 -4.09 -8.53
N SER A 380 -16.76 -3.41 -8.00
CA SER A 380 -16.83 -3.04 -6.59
C SER A 380 -16.98 -4.28 -5.74
N ILE A 381 -17.80 -5.24 -6.17
CA ILE A 381 -18.00 -6.52 -5.47
C ILE A 381 -16.75 -7.38 -5.57
N PHE A 382 -16.19 -7.51 -6.77
CA PHE A 382 -14.98 -8.29 -7.01
C PHE A 382 -13.82 -7.78 -6.15
N PHE A 383 -13.54 -6.47 -6.17
CA PHE A 383 -12.46 -5.88 -5.38
C PHE A 383 -12.75 -5.87 -3.90
N LYS A 384 -14.00 -5.63 -3.49
CA LYS A 384 -14.36 -5.69 -2.08
C LYS A 384 -14.08 -7.09 -1.54
N ARG A 385 -14.62 -8.13 -2.18
CA ARG A 385 -14.35 -9.53 -1.80
C ARG A 385 -12.85 -9.81 -1.85
N PHE A 386 -12.18 -9.48 -2.95
CA PHE A 386 -10.76 -9.76 -3.13
C PHE A 386 -9.87 -9.08 -2.07
N VAL A 387 -10.12 -7.80 -1.76
CA VAL A 387 -9.36 -7.06 -0.73
C VAL A 387 -9.73 -7.54 0.68
N GLU A 388 -10.99 -7.88 0.93
CA GLU A 388 -11.50 -8.29 2.25
C GLU A 388 -11.22 -9.75 2.60
N SER A 389 -11.26 -10.68 1.64
CA SER A 389 -11.05 -12.12 1.86
C SER A 389 -9.61 -12.55 1.57
N GLU A 390 -8.99 -12.03 0.50
CA GLU A 390 -7.72 -12.56 0.00
C GLU A 390 -6.49 -11.75 0.43
N LEU A 391 -6.65 -10.49 0.81
CA LEU A 391 -5.54 -9.57 1.17
C LEU A 391 -5.61 -9.02 2.61
N ASN A 392 -6.66 -9.36 3.35
CA ASN A 392 -6.87 -8.96 4.75
C ASN A 392 -6.71 -10.14 5.72
N MET A 393 -6.00 -11.21 5.35
CA MET A 393 -5.52 -12.14 6.39
C MET A 393 -4.35 -11.48 7.12
N ALA A 394 -4.72 -10.68 8.12
CA ALA A 394 -3.98 -10.31 9.31
C ALA A 394 -5.03 -10.08 10.42
#